data_AF-A0A852FTD9-F1
#
_entry.id   AF-A0A852FTD9-F1
#
_cell.length_a   1.000
_cell.length_b   1.000
_cell.length_c   1.000
_cell.angle_alpha   90.00
_cell.angle_beta   90.00
_cell.angle_gamma   90.00
#
_symmetry.space_group_name_H-M   'P 1'
#
loop_
_entity.id
_entity.type
_entity.pdbx_description
1 polymer ?
#
loop_
_entity_poly.entity_id
_entity_poly.type
_entity_poly.pdbx_seq_one_letter_code
_entity_poly.pdbx_strand_id
1 'polypeptide(L)' 'EATCITEMSVMMACWKQNDFNDTPCAEEIRMFYDCVAKAEKERKNQNEDTLSSRGNLPSSKVNKLLKRFPQITRYV' A
#
# COMPACT_ATOMS: atom_id res chain seq x y z
N GLU A 1 0.62 -4.92 3.87
CA GLU A 1 -0.38 -5.92 3.43
C GLU A 1 0.10 -6.54 2.12
N ALA A 2 -0.21 -7.80 1.84
CA ALA A 2 0.16 -8.45 0.58
C ALA A 2 -0.90 -8.14 -0.50
N THR A 3 -0.67 -7.13 -1.33
CA THR A 3 -1.69 -6.49 -2.18
C THR A 3 -2.16 -7.33 -3.38
N CYS A 4 -1.39 -8.33 -3.82
CA CYS A 4 -1.67 -9.15 -5.01
C CYS A 4 -1.77 -10.66 -4.68
N ILE A 5 -2.21 -11.00 -3.47
CA ILE A 5 -2.22 -12.39 -3.00
C ILE A 5 -3.25 -13.27 -3.73
N THR A 6 -4.34 -12.67 -4.21
CA THR A 6 -5.39 -13.33 -5.00
C THR A 6 -4.91 -13.73 -6.39
N GLU A 7 -4.24 -12.83 -7.10
CA GLU A 7 -3.70 -13.07 -8.43
C GLU A 7 -2.53 -14.05 -8.36
N MET A 8 -1.71 -13.93 -7.30
CA MET A 8 -0.64 -14.90 -7.03
C MET A 8 -1.21 -16.30 -6.82
N SER A 9 -2.29 -16.47 -6.05
CA SER A 9 -2.85 -17.80 -5.79
C SER A 9 -3.45 -18.45 -7.04
N VAL A 10 -4.08 -17.67 -7.92
CA VAL A 10 -4.60 -18.15 -9.22
C VAL A 10 -3.44 -18.57 -10.15
N MET A 11 -2.38 -17.76 -10.25
CA MET A 11 -1.19 -18.10 -11.03
C MET A 11 -0.53 -19.40 -10.54
N MET A 12 -0.37 -19.55 -9.22
CA MET A 12 0.17 -20.80 -8.64
C MET A 12 -0.72 -22.01 -8.92
N ALA A 13 -2.04 -21.83 -8.92
CA ALA A 13 -2.99 -22.89 -9.24
C ALA A 13 -2.87 -23.33 -10.71
N CYS A 14 -2.74 -22.39 -11.65
CA CYS A 14 -2.50 -22.71 -13.05
C CYS A 14 -1.17 -23.44 -13.23
N TRP A 15 -0.08 -22.93 -12.64
CA TRP A 15 1.22 -23.60 -12.71
C TRP A 15 1.16 -25.02 -12.19
N LYS A 16 0.52 -25.26 -11.04
CA LYS A 16 0.38 -26.61 -10.48
C LYS A 16 -0.35 -27.58 -11.44
N GLN A 17 -1.30 -27.09 -12.23
CA GLN A 17 -2.03 -27.90 -13.21
C GLN A 17 -1.26 -28.15 -14.51
N ASN A 18 -0.25 -27.30 -14.80
CA ASN A 18 0.46 -27.28 -16.07
C ASN A 18 1.98 -27.48 -15.90
N ASP A 19 2.40 -28.24 -14.88
CA ASP A 19 3.80 -28.55 -14.59
C ASP A 19 4.71 -27.31 -14.52
N PHE A 20 4.18 -26.22 -13.96
CA PHE A 20 4.85 -24.93 -13.80
C PHE A 20 5.33 -24.32 -15.13
N ASN A 21 4.62 -24.60 -16.23
CA ASN A 21 4.87 -23.98 -17.52
C ASN A 21 4.15 -22.62 -17.62
N ASP A 22 4.88 -21.60 -18.05
CA ASP A 22 4.36 -20.24 -18.23
C ASP A 22 3.43 -20.09 -19.44
N THR A 23 3.66 -20.89 -20.49
CA THR A 23 2.91 -20.79 -21.76
C THR A 23 1.40 -20.98 -21.59
N PRO A 24 0.91 -22.04 -20.91
CA PRO A 24 -0.53 -22.19 -20.65
C PRO A 24 -1.08 -21.23 -19.60
N CYS A 25 -0.21 -20.62 -18.77
CA CYS A 25 -0.59 -19.74 -17.66
C CYS A 25 -0.34 -18.25 -17.96
N ALA A 26 -0.16 -17.89 -19.24
CA ALA A 26 0.22 -16.55 -19.65
C ALA A 26 -0.80 -15.48 -19.24
N GLU A 27 -2.09 -15.84 -19.16
CA GLU A 27 -3.14 -14.93 -18.73
C GLU A 27 -3.05 -14.65 -17.23
N GLU A 28 -2.91 -15.68 -16.39
CA GLU A 28 -2.77 -15.57 -14.94
C GLU A 28 -1.50 -14.80 -14.56
N ILE A 29 -0.41 -15.06 -15.27
CA ILE A 29 0.86 -14.33 -15.11
C ILE A 29 0.67 -12.85 -15.43
N ARG A 30 -0.01 -12.53 -16.56
CA ARG A 30 -0.31 -11.13 -16.92
C ARG A 30 -1.15 -10.44 -15.86
N MET A 31 -2.20 -11.11 -15.36
CA MET A 31 -3.05 -10.56 -14.31
C MET A 31 -2.28 -10.26 -13.02
N PHE A 32 -1.38 -11.16 -12.62
CA PHE A 32 -0.51 -10.93 -11.47
C PHE A 32 0.39 -9.70 -11.65
N TYR A 33 1.06 -9.58 -12.80
CA TYR A 33 1.92 -8.44 -13.09
C TYR A 33 1.15 -7.11 -13.22
N ASP A 34 -0.06 -7.15 -13.78
CA ASP A 34 -0.95 -5.97 -13.85
C ASP A 34 -1.31 -5.49 -12.42
N CYS A 35 -1.60 -6.41 -11.50
CA CYS A 35 -1.80 -6.07 -10.09
C CYS A 35 -0.55 -5.44 -9.47
N VAL A 36 0.62 -6.06 -9.67
CA VAL A 36 1.89 -5.56 -9.10
C VAL A 36 2.20 -4.15 -9.63
N ALA A 37 2.03 -3.91 -10.92
CA ALA A 37 2.24 -2.60 -11.52
C ALA A 37 1.31 -1.53 -10.94
N LYS A 38 0.03 -1.88 -10.71
CA LYS A 38 -0.94 -0.99 -10.06
C LYS A 38 -0.57 -0.74 -8.60
N ALA A 39 -0.22 -1.76 -7.83
CA ALA A 39 0.17 -1.63 -6.43
C ALA A 39 1.43 -0.78 -6.25
N GLU A 40 2.43 -0.95 -7.11
CA GLU A 40 3.65 -0.12 -7.13
C GLU A 40 3.33 1.35 -7.46
N LYS A 41 2.42 1.61 -8.41
CA LYS A 41 1.95 2.96 -8.73
C LYS A 41 1.21 3.59 -7.54
N GLU A 42 0.33 2.85 -6.88
CA GLU A 42 -0.39 3.33 -5.70
C GLU A 42 0.56 3.63 -4.53
N ARG A 43 1.58 2.79 -4.30
CA ARG A 43 2.59 3.03 -3.26
C ARG A 43 3.40 4.30 -3.52
N LYS A 44 3.76 4.57 -4.79
CA LYS A 44 4.43 5.82 -5.18
C LYS A 44 3.53 7.03 -4.95
N ASN A 45 2.27 6.94 -5.37
CA ASN A 45 1.29 8.01 -5.18
C ASN A 45 1.00 8.28 -3.70
N GLN A 46 0.93 7.25 -2.84
CA GLN A 46 0.75 7.43 -1.39
C GLN A 46 1.92 8.17 -0.74
N ASN A 47 3.15 7.93 -1.20
CA ASN A 47 4.31 8.68 -0.71
C ASN A 47 4.21 10.17 -1.08
N GLU A 48 3.67 10.49 -2.26
CA GLU A 48 3.43 11.87 -2.71
C GLU A 48 2.22 12.51 -2.00
N ASP A 49 1.14 11.77 -1.79
CA ASP A 49 -0.10 12.19 -1.11
C ASP A 49 0.05 12.37 0.41
N THR A 50 1.20 12.04 1.01
CA THR A 50 1.54 12.50 2.37
C THR A 50 1.43 14.03 2.52
N LEU A 51 1.44 14.77 1.41
CA LEU A 51 1.20 16.21 1.35
C LEU A 51 -0.29 16.61 1.38
N SER A 52 -1.21 15.73 0.96
CA SER A 52 -2.64 16.02 0.83
C SER A 52 -3.45 15.13 1.76
N SER A 53 -3.47 15.50 3.05
CA SER A 53 -4.12 14.78 4.15
C SER A 53 -5.50 14.22 3.82
N ARG A 54 -5.56 12.94 3.43
CA ARG A 54 -6.76 12.11 3.55
C ARG A 54 -6.76 11.46 4.94
N GLY A 55 -6.83 12.29 6.00
CA GLY A 55 -6.78 11.83 7.39
C GLY A 55 -6.47 12.92 8.43
N ASN A 56 -6.16 12.47 9.65
CA ASN A 56 -5.74 13.31 10.78
C ASN A 56 -4.60 14.26 10.40
N LEU A 57 -4.52 15.41 11.08
CA LEU A 57 -3.42 16.35 10.89
C LEU A 57 -2.07 15.64 11.10
N PRO A 58 -1.05 15.91 10.26
CA PRO A 58 0.28 15.37 10.48
C PRO A 58 0.79 15.82 11.86
N SER A 59 1.55 14.93 12.51
CA SER A 59 2.11 15.15 13.84
C SER A 59 2.87 16.47 13.94
N SER A 60 3.51 16.91 12.86
CA SER A 60 4.18 18.21 12.77
C SER A 60 3.23 19.40 12.96
N LYS A 61 2.02 19.37 12.40
CA LYS A 61 0.99 20.41 12.59
C LYS A 61 0.37 20.34 13.98
N VAL A 62 0.08 19.12 14.47
CA VAL A 62 -0.45 18.91 15.83
C VAL A 62 0.54 19.41 16.88
N ASN A 63 1.82 19.05 16.77
CA ASN A 63 2.86 19.48 17.69
C ASN A 63 3.08 21.01 17.65
N LYS A 64 2.96 21.66 16.49
CA LYS A 64 2.98 23.13 16.41
C LYS A 64 1.80 23.76 17.18
N LEU A 65 0.62 23.16 17.12
CA LEU A 65 -0.56 23.64 17.86
C LEU A 65 -0.41 23.42 19.37
N LEU A 66 0.03 22.23 19.79
CA LEU A 66 0.25 21.90 21.20
C LEU A 66 1.33 22.77 21.86
N LYS A 67 2.34 23.21 21.10
CA LYS A 67 3.34 24.17 21.60
C LYS A 67 2.76 25.57 21.88
N ARG A 68 1.69 25.97 21.18
CA ARG A 68 1.01 27.26 21.44
C ARG A 68 0.11 27.18 22.67
N PHE A 69 -0.48 26.01 22.94
CA PHE A 69 -1.38 25.76 24.06
C PHE A 69 -0.88 24.58 24.90
N PRO A 70 0.24 24.76 25.62
CA PRO A 70 0.83 23.69 26.41
C PRO A 70 -0.09 23.30 27.57
N GLN A 71 -0.07 22.02 27.95
CA GLN A 71 -0.85 21.56 29.08
C GLN A 71 -0.18 22.02 30.38
N ILE A 72 -0.79 22.99 31.05
CA ILE A 72 -0.30 23.56 32.31
C ILE A 72 -0.64 22.57 33.43
N THR A 73 0.26 21.63 33.71
CA THR A 73 0.10 20.64 34.79
C THR A 73 0.78 21.07 36.09
N ARG A 74 1.42 22.24 36.12
CA ARG A 74 1.92 22.86 37.34
C ARG A 74 1.33 24.25 37.50
N TYR A 75 0.43 24.38 38.47
CA TYR A 75 0.20 25.65 39.14
C TYR A 75 1.45 25.93 39.96
N VAL A 76 2.16 27.01 39.64
CA VAL A 76 3.25 27.54 40.48
C VAL A 76 2.64 28.31 41.62
#